data_AF-A0A963JRW3-F1
#
_entry.id   AF-A0A963JRW3-F1
#
_cell.length_a   1.000
_cell.length_b   1.000
_cell.length_c   1.000
_cell.angle_alpha   90.00
_cell.angle_beta   90.00
_cell.angle_gamma   90.00
#
_symmetry.space_group_name_H-M   'P 1'
#
loop_
_entity.id
_entity.type
_entity.pdbx_description
1 polymer ?
#
loop_
_entity_poly.entity_id
_entity_poly.type
_entity_poly.pdbx_seq_one_letter_code
_entity_poly.pdbx_strand_id
1 'polypeptide(L)'
;MRIPYILMALWLLAPVAALSQPSAEKVALAEELVRLLRVEKSLAAYLEQCAKPEDSPFDPMVAFRSEPGSFGGISPQSSYWPEVKAAYLKFQVTACAYATPEKMTRHYVEKLANDVSVDDLRAVIEFNRAGPGSRVQDVILVANASFQPYASKLMYEAYEVATKDFQQQIREIVRKYRREPK
;
A
#
# COMPACT_ATOMS: atom_id res chain seq x y z
N MET A 1 20.99 -23.93 64.22
CA MET A 1 21.79 -23.55 63.03
C MET A 1 21.28 -24.31 61.81
N ARG A 2 20.45 -23.67 60.96
CA ARG A 2 20.07 -24.15 59.63
C ARG A 2 19.97 -22.94 58.69
N ILE A 3 20.51 -23.14 57.50
CA ILE A 3 21.13 -22.16 56.61
C ILE A 3 20.08 -21.47 55.71
N PRO A 4 20.21 -20.16 55.43
CA PRO A 4 19.26 -19.40 54.62
C PRO A 4 19.55 -19.60 53.12
N TYR A 5 18.64 -20.24 52.37
CA TYR A 5 18.77 -20.46 50.93
C TYR A 5 17.64 -19.84 50.09
N ILE A 6 16.90 -18.85 50.63
CA ILE A 6 15.72 -18.28 49.95
C ILE A 6 16.04 -16.97 49.17
N LEU A 7 17.25 -16.43 49.27
CA LEU A 7 17.61 -15.13 48.66
C LEU A 7 18.47 -15.22 47.39
N MET A 8 18.33 -16.29 46.58
CA MET A 8 19.14 -16.47 45.37
C MET A 8 18.33 -16.83 44.11
N ALA A 9 17.05 -16.43 44.05
CA ALA A 9 16.16 -16.76 42.93
C ALA A 9 15.57 -15.53 42.19
N LEU A 10 16.01 -14.29 42.50
CA LEU A 10 15.36 -13.08 41.99
C LEU A 10 16.26 -12.14 41.15
N TRP A 11 17.39 -12.63 40.63
CA TRP A 11 18.34 -11.80 39.85
C TRP A 11 18.64 -12.31 38.42
N LEU A 12 17.82 -13.22 37.87
CA LEU A 12 17.99 -13.75 36.50
C LEU A 12 16.89 -13.32 35.52
N LEU A 13 16.06 -12.33 35.87
CA LEU A 13 14.96 -11.85 35.02
C LEU A 13 15.03 -10.36 34.70
N ALA A 14 16.23 -9.86 34.38
CA ALA A 14 16.32 -8.68 33.52
C ALA A 14 16.67 -9.16 32.10
N PRO A 15 15.69 -9.59 31.27
CA PRO A 15 15.93 -9.60 29.84
C PRO A 15 16.04 -8.13 29.47
N VAL A 16 17.27 -7.64 29.43
CA VAL A 16 17.59 -6.40 28.75
C VAL A 16 17.32 -6.69 27.28
N ALA A 17 16.05 -6.54 26.89
CA ALA A 17 15.67 -6.25 25.53
C ALA A 17 16.17 -4.82 25.25
N ALA A 18 17.49 -4.65 25.25
CA ALA A 18 18.10 -3.60 24.48
C ALA A 18 17.69 -3.94 23.06
N LEU A 19 16.70 -3.21 22.54
CA LEU A 19 16.47 -3.12 21.12
C LEU A 19 17.78 -2.61 20.54
N SER A 20 18.66 -3.54 20.14
CA SER A 20 19.94 -3.19 19.57
C SER A 20 19.62 -2.44 18.29
N GLN A 21 19.82 -1.13 18.29
CA GLN A 21 19.71 -0.35 17.07
C GLN A 21 20.62 -1.01 16.02
N PRO A 22 20.16 -1.15 14.77
CA PRO A 22 20.98 -1.71 13.72
C PRO A 22 22.33 -0.99 13.65
N SER A 23 23.41 -1.74 13.46
CA SER A 23 24.72 -1.13 13.24
C SER A 23 24.71 -0.27 11.97
N ALA A 24 25.56 0.75 11.90
CA ALA A 24 25.67 1.61 10.73
C ALA A 24 25.98 0.81 9.44
N GLU A 25 26.77 -0.26 9.56
CA GLU A 25 27.03 -1.20 8.46
C GLU A 25 25.74 -1.86 7.97
N LYS A 26 24.91 -2.35 8.89
CA LYS A 26 23.68 -3.06 8.56
C LYS A 26 22.67 -2.15 7.85
N VAL A 27 22.58 -0.90 8.29
CA VAL A 27 21.78 0.14 7.61
C VAL A 27 22.32 0.40 6.20
N ALA A 28 23.63 0.58 6.02
CA ALA A 28 24.23 0.83 4.72
C ALA A 28 24.00 -0.33 3.73
N LEU A 29 24.09 -1.59 4.20
CA LEU A 29 23.78 -2.77 3.39
C LEU A 29 22.29 -2.81 3.02
N ALA A 30 21.39 -2.50 3.95
CA ALA A 30 19.96 -2.43 3.66
C ALA A 30 19.64 -1.35 2.62
N GLU A 31 20.23 -0.15 2.73
CA GLU A 31 20.11 0.92 1.73
C GLU A 31 20.60 0.48 0.35
N GLU A 32 21.73 -0.23 0.30
CA GLU A 32 22.27 -0.74 -0.94
C GLU A 32 21.34 -1.76 -1.58
N LEU A 33 20.84 -2.72 -0.79
CA LEU A 33 19.90 -3.72 -1.28
C LEU A 33 18.63 -3.07 -1.82
N VAL A 34 18.03 -2.13 -1.08
CA VAL A 34 16.84 -1.39 -1.50
C VAL A 34 17.06 -0.64 -2.82
N ARG A 35 18.25 -0.08 -3.02
CA ARG A 35 18.65 0.57 -4.29
C ARG A 35 18.78 -0.43 -5.42
N LEU A 36 19.41 -1.57 -5.20
CA LEU A 36 19.56 -2.65 -6.19
C LEU A 36 18.20 -3.21 -6.62
N LEU A 37 17.28 -3.37 -5.66
CA LEU A 37 15.90 -3.79 -5.91
C LEU A 37 15.04 -2.69 -6.54
N ARG A 38 15.56 -1.46 -6.68
CA ARG A 38 14.87 -0.29 -7.27
C ARG A 38 13.51 -0.02 -6.62
N VAL A 39 13.43 -0.20 -5.31
CA VAL A 39 12.18 -0.06 -4.52
C VAL A 39 11.57 1.33 -4.72
N GLU A 40 12.38 2.39 -4.67
CA GLU A 40 11.93 3.77 -4.88
C GLU A 40 11.25 3.95 -6.24
N LYS A 41 11.83 3.42 -7.31
CA LYS A 41 11.25 3.47 -8.66
C LYS A 41 9.92 2.73 -8.74
N SER A 42 9.83 1.56 -8.10
CA SER A 42 8.58 0.79 -8.03
C SER A 42 7.48 1.55 -7.28
N LEU A 43 7.83 2.22 -6.18
CA LEU A 43 6.90 3.00 -5.38
C LEU A 43 6.47 4.29 -6.08
N ALA A 44 7.40 4.97 -6.77
CA ALA A 44 7.09 6.13 -7.59
C ALA A 44 6.10 5.78 -8.70
N ALA A 45 6.31 4.65 -9.41
CA ALA A 45 5.37 4.17 -10.42
C ALA A 45 3.98 3.84 -9.82
N TYR A 46 3.95 3.24 -8.63
CA TYR A 46 2.69 2.99 -7.91
C TYR A 46 1.95 4.28 -7.57
N LEU A 47 2.63 5.28 -6.99
CA LEU A 47 2.03 6.56 -6.62
C LEU A 47 1.58 7.36 -7.85
N GLU A 48 2.34 7.29 -8.95
CA GLU A 48 1.95 7.89 -10.22
C GLU A 48 0.66 7.25 -10.77
N GLN A 49 0.55 5.91 -10.71
CA GLN A 49 -0.65 5.21 -11.14
C GLN A 49 -1.84 5.52 -10.22
N CYS A 50 -1.62 5.62 -8.91
CA CYS A 50 -2.65 6.04 -7.96
C CYS A 50 -3.21 7.41 -8.34
N ALA A 51 -2.36 8.37 -8.70
CA ALA A 51 -2.75 9.74 -9.00
C ALA A 51 -3.55 9.92 -10.31
N LYS A 52 -3.71 8.85 -11.11
CA LYS A 52 -4.48 8.85 -12.35
C LYS A 52 -5.92 8.43 -12.07
N PRO A 53 -6.93 9.30 -12.31
CA PRO A 53 -8.32 8.97 -12.08
C PRO A 53 -8.87 8.00 -13.13
N GLU A 54 -8.31 7.92 -14.33
CA GLU A 54 -8.81 7.09 -15.43
C GLU A 54 -8.88 5.60 -15.04
N ASP A 55 -9.97 4.95 -15.43
CA ASP A 55 -10.23 3.51 -15.16
C ASP A 55 -10.18 3.13 -13.67
N SER A 56 -10.31 4.12 -12.78
CA SER A 56 -10.40 3.92 -11.32
C SER A 56 -11.82 4.17 -10.82
N PRO A 57 -12.18 3.76 -9.60
CA PRO A 57 -13.43 4.16 -8.95
C PRO A 57 -13.59 5.68 -8.79
N PHE A 58 -12.49 6.41 -8.92
CA PHE A 58 -12.44 7.88 -8.87
C PHE A 58 -12.46 8.51 -10.26
N ASP A 59 -12.70 7.74 -11.32
CA ASP A 59 -13.07 8.30 -12.62
C ASP A 59 -14.48 8.93 -12.50
N PRO A 60 -14.64 10.23 -12.75
CA PRO A 60 -15.96 10.88 -12.68
C PRO A 60 -16.98 10.28 -13.64
N MET A 61 -16.55 9.67 -14.76
CA MET A 61 -17.46 8.95 -15.66
C MET A 61 -17.98 7.67 -15.03
N VAL A 62 -17.14 6.93 -14.30
CA VAL A 62 -17.53 5.72 -13.58
C VAL A 62 -18.49 6.10 -12.45
N ALA A 63 -18.14 7.10 -11.65
CA ALA A 63 -18.98 7.62 -10.57
C ALA A 63 -20.34 8.15 -11.09
N PHE A 64 -20.35 8.82 -12.24
CA PHE A 64 -21.61 9.27 -12.84
C PHE A 64 -22.49 8.11 -13.30
N ARG A 65 -21.92 7.05 -13.89
CA ARG A 65 -22.71 5.87 -14.30
C ARG A 65 -23.32 5.15 -13.11
N SER A 66 -22.63 5.10 -11.97
CA SER A 66 -23.14 4.42 -10.77
C SER A 66 -24.20 5.23 -10.04
N GLU A 67 -23.99 6.55 -9.90
CA GLU A 67 -24.93 7.44 -9.19
C GLU A 67 -25.03 8.83 -9.86
N PRO A 68 -25.77 8.96 -10.98
CA PRO A 68 -25.89 10.23 -11.70
C PRO A 68 -26.44 11.38 -10.83
N GLY A 69 -27.31 11.05 -9.87
CA GLY A 69 -27.93 12.02 -8.96
C GLY A 69 -26.95 12.73 -8.03
N SER A 70 -25.78 12.12 -7.75
CA SER A 70 -24.75 12.70 -6.88
C SER A 70 -24.10 13.97 -7.47
N PHE A 71 -24.23 14.19 -8.78
CA PHE A 71 -23.67 15.33 -9.51
C PHE A 71 -24.61 16.54 -9.59
N GLY A 72 -25.76 16.51 -8.91
CA GLY A 72 -26.67 17.66 -8.85
C GLY A 72 -27.22 18.09 -10.22
N GLY A 73 -27.34 17.16 -11.16
CA GLY A 73 -27.81 17.41 -12.53
C GLY A 73 -26.71 17.77 -13.54
N ILE A 74 -25.45 17.90 -13.12
CA ILE A 74 -24.31 18.05 -14.05
C ILE A 74 -24.04 16.69 -14.70
N SER A 75 -24.07 16.64 -16.03
CA SER A 75 -23.78 15.44 -16.83
C SER A 75 -22.49 15.57 -17.65
N PRO A 76 -21.99 14.47 -18.25
CA PRO A 76 -20.86 14.51 -19.18
C PRO A 76 -21.01 15.44 -20.39
N GLN A 77 -22.25 15.79 -20.76
CA GLN A 77 -22.54 16.72 -21.85
C GLN A 77 -22.58 18.19 -21.40
N SER A 78 -22.56 18.44 -20.09
CA SER A 78 -22.56 19.81 -19.53
C SER A 78 -21.26 20.54 -19.86
N SER A 79 -21.34 21.85 -20.11
CA SER A 79 -20.17 22.71 -20.26
C SER A 79 -19.30 22.77 -18.99
N TYR A 80 -19.86 22.43 -17.83
CA TYR A 80 -19.16 22.38 -16.54
C TYR A 80 -18.46 21.03 -16.27
N TRP A 81 -18.63 20.03 -17.13
CA TRP A 81 -17.98 18.72 -16.95
C TRP A 81 -16.44 18.78 -16.84
N PRO A 82 -15.72 19.65 -17.56
CA PRO A 82 -14.28 19.84 -17.34
C PRO A 82 -13.91 20.21 -15.90
N GLU A 83 -14.75 20.99 -15.21
CA GLU A 83 -14.51 21.38 -13.80
C GLU A 83 -14.69 20.20 -12.86
N VAL A 84 -15.70 19.35 -13.13
CA VAL A 84 -15.88 18.07 -12.41
C VAL A 84 -14.64 17.20 -12.56
N LYS A 85 -14.13 17.02 -13.78
CA LYS A 85 -12.90 16.24 -14.03
C LYS A 85 -11.69 16.81 -13.28
N ALA A 86 -11.54 18.14 -13.28
CA ALA A 86 -10.46 18.80 -12.56
C ALA A 86 -10.58 18.60 -11.03
N ALA A 87 -11.79 18.65 -10.47
CA ALA A 87 -12.04 18.41 -9.05
C ALA A 87 -11.68 16.97 -8.66
N TYR A 88 -12.08 15.97 -9.45
CA TYR A 88 -11.73 14.56 -9.23
C TYR A 88 -10.22 14.31 -9.35
N LEU A 89 -9.56 14.87 -10.37
CA LEU A 89 -8.10 14.78 -10.51
C LEU A 89 -7.39 15.38 -9.28
N LYS A 90 -7.82 16.57 -8.83
CA LYS A 90 -7.26 17.21 -7.63
C LYS A 90 -7.46 16.34 -6.38
N PHE A 91 -8.66 15.79 -6.21
CA PHE A 91 -8.96 14.86 -5.13
C PHE A 91 -8.02 13.66 -5.18
N GLN A 92 -7.87 13.02 -6.34
CA GLN A 92 -7.04 11.83 -6.53
C GLN A 92 -5.57 12.09 -6.22
N VAL A 93 -4.99 13.15 -6.79
CA VAL A 93 -3.61 13.58 -6.50
C VAL A 93 -3.40 13.81 -5.01
N THR A 94 -4.37 14.46 -4.35
CA THR A 94 -4.30 14.73 -2.90
C THR A 94 -4.38 13.44 -2.09
N ALA A 95 -5.32 12.55 -2.41
CA ALA A 95 -5.50 11.28 -1.73
C ALA A 95 -4.27 10.36 -1.88
N CYS A 96 -3.64 10.37 -3.07
CA CYS A 96 -2.44 9.59 -3.36
C CYS A 96 -1.14 10.20 -2.82
N ALA A 97 -1.16 11.45 -2.37
CA ALA A 97 -0.01 12.11 -1.74
C ALA A 97 0.21 11.72 -0.25
N TYR A 98 -0.43 10.63 0.22
CA TYR A 98 -0.31 10.15 1.60
C TYR A 98 1.12 9.71 1.98
N ALA A 99 1.96 9.44 0.99
CA ALA A 99 3.36 9.08 1.17
C ALA A 99 4.24 9.67 0.06
N THR A 100 5.55 9.58 0.26
CA THR A 100 6.54 9.86 -0.79
C THR A 100 7.37 8.59 -1.04
N PRO A 101 7.94 8.42 -2.25
CA PRO A 101 8.82 7.29 -2.54
C PRO A 101 9.94 7.16 -1.50
N GLU A 102 10.51 8.27 -1.03
CA GLU A 102 11.60 8.28 -0.04
C GLU A 102 11.14 7.81 1.34
N LYS A 103 9.97 8.27 1.81
CA LYS A 103 9.40 7.82 3.10
C LYS A 103 9.10 6.33 3.09
N MET A 104 8.52 5.83 2.00
CA MET A 104 8.25 4.41 1.84
C MET A 104 9.55 3.61 1.71
N THR A 105 10.53 4.09 0.94
CA THR A 105 11.84 3.45 0.78
C THR A 105 12.57 3.33 2.13
N ARG A 106 12.50 4.37 2.97
CA ARG A 106 13.07 4.34 4.32
C ARG A 106 12.48 3.22 5.18
N HIS A 107 11.17 2.98 5.08
CA HIS A 107 10.54 1.86 5.79
C HIS A 107 11.16 0.50 5.41
N TYR A 108 11.47 0.27 4.13
CA TYR A 108 12.16 -0.95 3.69
C TYR A 108 13.57 -1.05 4.26
N VAL A 109 14.33 0.05 4.23
CA VAL A 109 15.68 0.10 4.80
C VAL A 109 15.64 -0.25 6.30
N GLU A 110 14.75 0.39 7.06
CA GLU A 110 14.59 0.13 8.49
C GLU A 110 14.20 -1.33 8.76
N LYS A 111 13.25 -1.88 7.97
CA LYS A 111 12.80 -3.27 8.15
C LYS A 111 13.92 -4.28 7.88
N LEU A 112 14.65 -4.09 6.78
CA LEU A 112 15.79 -4.95 6.42
C LEU A 112 16.94 -4.83 7.43
N ALA A 113 17.27 -3.61 7.86
CA ALA A 113 18.31 -3.38 8.84
C ALA A 113 17.98 -3.96 10.21
N ASN A 114 16.70 -4.01 10.60
CA ASN A 114 16.29 -4.65 11.86
C ASN A 114 16.31 -6.18 11.74
N ASP A 115 15.78 -6.74 10.66
CA ASP A 115 15.37 -8.15 10.66
C ASP A 115 16.32 -9.11 9.92
N VAL A 116 17.14 -8.62 8.99
CA VAL A 116 17.98 -9.48 8.13
C VAL A 116 19.40 -9.48 8.64
N SER A 117 20.08 -10.63 8.74
CA SER A 117 21.48 -10.64 9.20
C SER A 117 22.43 -9.91 8.23
N VAL A 118 23.59 -9.47 8.71
CA VAL A 118 24.60 -8.83 7.86
C VAL A 118 25.06 -9.76 6.73
N ASP A 119 25.25 -11.04 7.03
CA ASP A 119 25.70 -12.03 6.05
C ASP A 119 24.63 -12.31 4.99
N ASP A 120 23.35 -12.38 5.38
CA ASP A 120 22.24 -12.51 4.44
C ASP A 120 22.10 -11.27 3.55
N LEU A 121 22.22 -10.06 4.12
CA LEU A 121 22.20 -8.82 3.33
C LEU A 121 23.30 -8.84 2.27
N ARG A 122 24.53 -9.21 2.64
CA ARG A 122 25.66 -9.31 1.70
C ARG A 122 25.41 -10.35 0.61
N ALA A 123 24.96 -11.56 0.99
CA ALA A 123 24.69 -12.63 0.04
C ALA A 123 23.60 -12.24 -0.97
N VAL A 124 22.52 -11.60 -0.51
CA VAL A 124 21.44 -11.14 -1.38
C VAL A 124 21.90 -9.99 -2.27
N ILE A 125 22.70 -9.05 -1.75
CA ILE A 125 23.32 -7.99 -2.56
C ILE A 125 24.17 -8.59 -3.68
N GLU A 126 25.04 -9.55 -3.36
CA GLU A 126 25.90 -10.22 -4.33
C GLU A 126 25.07 -10.90 -5.43
N PHE A 127 24.03 -11.65 -5.03
CA PHE A 127 23.12 -12.29 -5.97
C PHE A 127 22.45 -11.27 -6.91
N ASN A 128 21.95 -10.15 -6.38
CA ASN A 128 21.25 -9.15 -7.18
C ASN A 128 22.20 -8.31 -8.06
N ARG A 129 23.49 -8.22 -7.71
CA ARG A 129 24.53 -7.64 -8.58
C ARG A 129 24.93 -8.59 -9.71
N ALA A 130 24.79 -9.91 -9.51
CA ALA A 130 25.13 -10.89 -10.55
C ALA A 130 24.17 -10.78 -11.76
N GLY A 131 24.69 -11.10 -12.95
CA GLY A 131 23.94 -11.01 -14.21
C GLY A 131 22.56 -11.69 -14.18
N PRO A 132 22.42 -12.93 -13.67
CA PRO A 132 21.12 -13.57 -13.53
C PRO A 132 20.18 -12.84 -12.55
N GLY A 133 20.67 -12.43 -11.38
CA GLY A 133 19.86 -11.74 -10.37
C GLY A 133 19.33 -10.39 -10.87
N SER A 134 20.20 -9.57 -11.48
CA SER A 134 19.78 -8.29 -12.07
C SER A 134 18.70 -8.47 -13.14
N ARG A 135 18.81 -9.49 -14.00
CA ARG A 135 17.79 -9.76 -15.04
C ARG A 135 16.45 -10.15 -14.42
N VAL A 136 16.44 -10.94 -13.35
CA VAL A 136 15.21 -11.27 -12.62
C VAL A 136 14.60 -10.00 -12.03
N GLN A 137 15.41 -9.11 -11.44
CA GLN A 137 14.91 -7.84 -10.90
C GLN A 137 14.33 -6.93 -11.99
N ASP A 138 14.94 -6.87 -13.17
CA ASP A 138 14.40 -6.10 -14.29
C ASP A 138 13.01 -6.62 -14.70
N VAL A 139 12.83 -7.94 -14.78
CA VAL A 139 11.53 -8.56 -15.10
C VAL A 139 10.50 -8.30 -14.00
N ILE A 140 10.89 -8.42 -12.72
CA ILE A 140 10.00 -8.14 -11.59
C ILE A 140 9.55 -6.68 -11.59
N LEU A 141 10.45 -5.73 -11.89
CA LEU A 141 10.10 -4.32 -11.96
C LEU A 141 9.06 -4.04 -13.07
N VAL A 142 9.24 -4.64 -14.25
CA VAL A 142 8.27 -4.55 -15.34
C VAL A 142 6.94 -5.21 -14.97
N ALA A 143 7.00 -6.39 -14.34
CA ALA A 143 5.80 -7.09 -13.86
C ALA A 143 5.03 -6.23 -12.84
N ASN A 144 5.71 -5.63 -11.87
CA ASN A 144 5.11 -4.74 -10.86
C ASN A 144 4.44 -3.52 -11.51
N ALA A 145 5.08 -2.90 -12.50
CA ALA A 145 4.50 -1.78 -13.23
C ALA A 145 3.21 -2.19 -13.98
N SER A 146 3.17 -3.41 -14.53
CA SER A 146 1.98 -3.95 -15.20
C SER A 146 0.92 -4.47 -14.23
N PHE A 147 1.30 -4.83 -13.01
CA PHE A 147 0.42 -5.44 -12.03
C PHE A 147 -0.62 -4.45 -11.51
N GLN A 148 -0.27 -3.18 -11.31
CA GLN A 148 -1.22 -2.21 -10.74
C GLN A 148 -2.45 -1.98 -11.62
N PRO A 149 -2.33 -1.70 -12.94
CA PRO A 149 -3.50 -1.64 -13.82
C PRO A 149 -4.33 -2.93 -13.82
N TYR A 150 -3.65 -4.08 -13.83
CA TYR A 150 -4.32 -5.39 -13.78
C TYR A 150 -5.10 -5.60 -12.48
N ALA A 151 -4.49 -5.30 -11.33
CA ALA A 151 -5.12 -5.42 -10.02
C ALA A 151 -6.29 -4.44 -9.86
N SER A 152 -6.15 -3.20 -10.33
CA SER A 152 -7.25 -2.21 -10.35
C SER A 152 -8.45 -2.72 -11.16
N LYS A 153 -8.20 -3.33 -12.33
CA LYS A 153 -9.26 -3.95 -13.13
C LYS A 153 -9.98 -5.06 -12.37
N LEU A 154 -9.25 -5.99 -11.76
CA LEU A 154 -9.84 -7.07 -10.96
C LEU A 154 -10.64 -6.54 -9.77
N MET A 155 -10.11 -5.52 -9.09
CA MET A 155 -10.80 -4.87 -7.97
C MET A 155 -12.12 -4.24 -8.43
N TYR A 156 -12.12 -3.57 -9.60
CA TYR A 156 -13.33 -2.99 -10.18
C TYR A 156 -14.39 -4.05 -10.50
N GLU A 157 -14.00 -5.13 -11.17
CA GLU A 157 -14.89 -6.26 -11.47
C GLU A 157 -15.52 -6.84 -10.19
N ALA A 158 -14.72 -6.99 -9.12
CA ALA A 158 -15.21 -7.44 -7.83
C ALA A 158 -16.14 -6.41 -7.15
N TYR A 159 -15.80 -5.12 -7.22
CA TYR A 159 -16.58 -4.03 -6.62
C TYR A 159 -17.97 -3.90 -7.27
N GLU A 160 -18.08 -4.04 -8.60
CA GLU A 160 -19.37 -4.01 -9.28
C GLU A 160 -20.31 -5.13 -8.81
N VAL A 161 -19.78 -6.34 -8.62
CA VAL A 161 -20.54 -7.49 -8.11
C VAL A 161 -20.96 -7.22 -6.67
N ALA A 162 -20.01 -6.85 -5.79
CA ALA A 162 -20.27 -6.60 -4.38
C ALA A 162 -21.28 -5.46 -4.15
N THR A 163 -21.20 -4.38 -4.95
CA THR A 163 -22.11 -3.23 -4.85
C THR A 163 -23.55 -3.61 -5.18
N LYS A 164 -23.77 -4.47 -6.18
CA LYS A 164 -25.13 -4.94 -6.53
C LYS A 164 -25.77 -5.69 -5.36
N ASP A 165 -25.03 -6.60 -4.74
CA ASP A 165 -25.49 -7.39 -3.59
C ASP A 165 -25.75 -6.50 -2.38
N PHE A 166 -24.81 -5.60 -2.07
CA PHE A 166 -24.96 -4.62 -0.99
C PHE A 166 -26.22 -3.77 -1.17
N GLN A 167 -26.42 -3.19 -2.36
CA GLN A 167 -27.59 -2.37 -2.64
C GLN A 167 -28.90 -3.17 -2.56
N GLN A 168 -28.90 -4.46 -2.94
CA GLN A 168 -30.07 -5.31 -2.77
C GLN A 168 -30.42 -5.47 -1.29
N GLN A 169 -29.43 -5.77 -0.44
CA GLN A 169 -29.63 -5.90 1.00
C GLN A 169 -30.15 -4.61 1.63
N ILE A 170 -29.58 -3.45 1.24
CA ILE A 170 -30.08 -2.14 1.70
C ILE A 170 -31.53 -1.92 1.26
N ARG A 171 -31.90 -2.23 0.02
CA ARG A 171 -33.29 -2.12 -0.46
C ARG A 171 -34.24 -3.01 0.35
N GLU A 172 -33.82 -4.21 0.73
CA GLU A 172 -34.61 -5.12 1.57
C GLU A 172 -34.80 -4.56 2.99
N ILE A 173 -33.74 -4.01 3.59
CA ILE A 173 -33.79 -3.33 4.89
C ILE A 173 -34.74 -2.13 4.84
N VAL A 174 -34.61 -1.27 3.82
CA VAL A 174 -35.50 -0.11 3.64
C VAL A 174 -36.95 -0.54 3.45
N ARG A 175 -37.20 -1.61 2.69
CA ARG A 175 -38.55 -2.17 2.51
C ARG A 175 -39.13 -2.67 3.84
N LYS A 176 -38.31 -3.34 4.65
CA LYS A 176 -38.71 -3.80 5.99
C LYS A 176 -39.04 -2.61 6.90
N TYR A 177 -38.17 -1.60 6.97
CA TYR A 177 -38.39 -0.39 7.77
C TYR A 177 -39.67 0.35 7.37
N ARG A 178 -39.95 0.48 6.07
CA ARG A 178 -41.20 1.12 5.59
C ARG A 178 -42.47 0.35 5.96
N ARG A 179 -42.39 -0.98 6.09
CA ARG A 179 -43.52 -1.82 6.52
C ARG A 179 -43.72 -1.79 8.03
N GLU A 180 -42.62 -1.76 8.78
CA GLU A 180 -42.59 -1.83 10.24
C GLU A 180 -41.58 -0.79 10.79
N PRO A 181 -41.95 0.50 10.81
CA PRO A 181 -41.08 1.52 11.40
C PRO A 181 -41.01 1.29 12.92
N LYS A 182 -39.80 1.21 13.46
CA LYS A 182 -39.51 1.15 14.89
C LYS A 182 -38.81 2.42 15.33
#